data_AF-A0A929PLK1-F1
#
_entry.id   AF-A0A929PLK1-F1
#
_cell.length_a   1.000
_cell.length_b   1.000
_cell.length_c   1.000
_cell.angle_alpha   90.00
_cell.angle_beta   90.00
_cell.angle_gamma   90.00
#
_symmetry.space_group_name_H-M   'P 1'
#
loop_
_entity.id
_entity.type
_entity.pdbx_description
1 polymer ?
#
loop_
_entity_poly.entity_id
_entity_poly.type
_entity_poly.pdbx_seq_one_letter_code
_entity_poly.pdbx_strand_id
1 'polypeptide(L)'
;MVNDEYNRHTIGLKFHPNDLPPSFKNDEEPSIKDINNRIGNLFGTVDSLEKLKVKNDVATQKFAKENLFLNDELWKSHTVNLEKTIRKNTSEIRIKMDRLNTEINGLKLQSSINPEDKYAVTAANLNLKLAVLRLEEAKIIAEAHNKSFKTYFDKDLYQKNILAADSGHVFYLKNSTILEAIQKKKGEILDATIDFHFHRNQRLNLLDFLYFSAGAATSSNFGDIVPNSTWVRLLVFCQIVSSIIVFGLLVNAAIKELEP
;
A
#
# COMPACT_ATOMS: atom_id res chain seq x y z
N MET A 1 -23.61 -34.12 -18.34
CA MET A 1 -22.61 -33.22 -18.97
C MET A 1 -22.60 -31.79 -18.40
N VAL A 2 -23.61 -31.32 -17.65
CA VAL A 2 -23.59 -29.98 -17.01
C VAL A 2 -22.79 -29.96 -15.68
N ASN A 3 -22.54 -31.13 -15.05
CA ASN A 3 -21.93 -31.23 -13.72
C ASN A 3 -20.39 -31.32 -13.69
N ASP A 4 -19.72 -31.71 -14.77
CA ASP A 4 -18.25 -31.92 -14.75
C ASP A 4 -17.43 -30.62 -14.76
N GLU A 5 -18.00 -29.51 -15.25
CA GLU A 5 -17.37 -28.19 -15.15
C GLU A 5 -17.50 -27.59 -13.74
N TYR A 6 -18.58 -27.90 -13.03
CA TYR A 6 -18.93 -27.27 -11.76
C TYR A 6 -18.06 -27.76 -10.58
N ASN A 7 -17.73 -29.05 -10.56
CA ASN A 7 -16.95 -29.67 -9.48
C ASN A 7 -15.44 -29.39 -9.53
N ARG A 8 -14.92 -28.82 -10.62
CA ARG A 8 -13.48 -28.49 -10.73
C ARG A 8 -13.13 -27.11 -10.15
N HIS A 9 -14.11 -26.24 -9.89
CA HIS A 9 -13.85 -24.82 -9.58
C HIS A 9 -14.57 -24.30 -8.32
N THR A 10 -15.35 -25.13 -7.63
CA THR A 10 -16.08 -24.71 -6.43
C THR A 10 -15.21 -24.89 -5.17
N ILE A 11 -14.67 -23.79 -4.67
CA ILE A 11 -14.01 -23.74 -3.36
C ILE A 11 -15.10 -23.97 -2.31
N GLY A 12 -15.07 -25.15 -1.65
CA GLY A 12 -15.96 -25.47 -0.54
C GLY A 12 -15.67 -24.61 0.69
N LEU A 13 -16.12 -23.36 0.69
CA LEU A 13 -16.06 -22.46 1.83
C LEU A 13 -17.10 -22.93 2.88
N LYS A 14 -16.63 -23.29 4.07
CA LYS A 14 -17.49 -23.56 5.23
C LYS A 14 -17.83 -22.23 5.89
N PHE A 15 -19.10 -21.83 5.90
CA PHE A 15 -19.57 -20.63 6.60
C PHE A 15 -20.23 -21.00 7.93
N HIS A 16 -19.97 -20.21 8.98
CA HIS A 16 -20.68 -20.34 10.25
C HIS A 16 -22.04 -19.63 10.13
N PRO A 17 -23.13 -20.15 10.74
CA PRO A 17 -24.46 -19.55 10.62
C PRO A 17 -24.58 -18.09 11.11
N ASN A 18 -23.61 -17.61 11.89
CA ASN A 18 -23.59 -16.25 12.43
C ASN A 18 -22.89 -15.23 11.51
N ASP A 19 -22.28 -15.68 10.41
CA ASP A 19 -21.52 -14.84 9.48
C ASP A 19 -22.34 -14.44 8.24
N LEU A 20 -23.67 -14.64 8.29
CA LEU A 20 -24.56 -14.48 7.15
C LEU A 20 -25.06 -13.02 7.04
N PRO A 21 -24.98 -12.36 5.86
CA PRO A 21 -25.31 -10.95 5.69
C PRO A 21 -26.83 -10.66 5.81
N PRO A 22 -27.28 -9.44 6.17
CA PRO A 22 -28.69 -9.14 6.44
C PRO A 22 -29.67 -9.23 5.24
N SER A 23 -29.22 -9.57 4.03
CA SER A 23 -29.97 -9.44 2.76
C SER A 23 -31.02 -10.52 2.45
N PHE A 24 -31.36 -11.40 3.39
CA PHE A 24 -32.24 -12.58 3.19
C PHE A 24 -33.74 -12.31 3.02
N LYS A 25 -34.17 -11.34 2.21
CA LYS A 25 -35.59 -10.94 2.12
C LYS A 25 -36.28 -11.05 0.75
N ASN A 26 -35.67 -11.68 -0.26
CA ASN A 26 -36.34 -11.87 -1.54
C ASN A 26 -36.86 -13.31 -1.70
N ASP A 27 -38.16 -13.44 -1.99
CA ASP A 27 -38.89 -14.72 -2.09
C ASP A 27 -38.65 -15.49 -3.42
N GLU A 28 -38.05 -14.85 -4.43
CA GLU A 28 -37.75 -15.47 -5.72
C GLU A 28 -36.27 -15.84 -5.85
N GLU A 29 -36.00 -17.10 -6.19
CA GLU A 29 -34.66 -17.66 -6.29
C GLU A 29 -33.96 -17.12 -7.55
N PRO A 30 -32.83 -16.41 -7.41
CA PRO A 30 -32.09 -15.96 -8.57
C PRO A 30 -31.51 -17.19 -9.29
N SER A 31 -31.70 -17.26 -10.62
CA SER A 31 -31.17 -18.39 -11.38
C SER A 31 -29.63 -18.38 -11.35
N ILE A 32 -29.01 -19.55 -11.59
CA ILE A 32 -27.54 -19.66 -11.74
C ILE A 32 -27.02 -18.63 -12.76
N LYS A 33 -27.79 -18.42 -13.84
CA LYS A 33 -27.46 -17.43 -14.88
C LYS A 33 -27.46 -16.01 -14.31
N ASP A 34 -28.44 -15.65 -13.50
CA ASP A 34 -28.54 -14.30 -12.91
C ASP A 34 -27.40 -14.03 -11.94
N ILE A 35 -27.01 -15.04 -11.16
CA ILE A 35 -25.91 -14.93 -10.19
C ILE A 35 -24.57 -14.85 -10.91
N ASN A 36 -24.35 -15.68 -11.93
CA ASN A 36 -23.15 -15.61 -12.76
C ASN A 36 -23.03 -14.24 -13.46
N ASN A 37 -24.15 -13.70 -13.97
CA ASN A 37 -24.17 -12.36 -14.55
C ASN A 37 -23.84 -11.29 -13.51
N ARG A 38 -24.44 -11.37 -12.31
CA ARG A 38 -24.18 -10.43 -11.21
C ARG A 38 -22.71 -10.46 -10.77
N ILE A 39 -22.17 -11.65 -10.52
CA ILE A 39 -20.78 -11.86 -10.11
C ILE A 39 -19.83 -11.40 -11.24
N GLY A 40 -20.11 -11.75 -12.49
CA GLY A 40 -19.33 -11.31 -13.65
C GLY A 40 -19.27 -9.79 -13.78
N ASN A 41 -20.39 -9.09 -13.60
CA ASN A 41 -20.44 -7.62 -13.61
C ASN A 41 -19.63 -7.00 -12.46
N LEU A 42 -19.70 -7.59 -11.27
CA LEU A 42 -18.91 -7.14 -10.13
C LEU A 42 -17.40 -7.34 -10.37
N PHE A 43 -16.99 -8.49 -10.92
CA PHE A 43 -15.60 -8.73 -11.32
C PHE A 43 -15.12 -7.75 -12.38
N GLY A 44 -15.92 -7.47 -13.40
CA GLY A 44 -15.60 -6.44 -14.41
C GLY A 44 -15.42 -5.05 -13.79
N THR A 45 -16.23 -4.72 -12.78
CA THR A 45 -16.07 -3.47 -12.01
C THR A 45 -14.75 -3.47 -11.23
N VAL A 46 -14.43 -4.55 -10.52
CA VAL A 46 -13.15 -4.69 -9.78
C VAL A 46 -11.95 -4.55 -10.71
N ASP A 47 -11.94 -5.23 -11.86
CA ASP A 47 -10.87 -5.12 -12.86
C ASP A 47 -10.70 -3.68 -13.38
N SER A 48 -11.81 -2.98 -13.64
CA SER A 48 -11.78 -1.58 -14.06
C SER A 48 -11.18 -0.65 -12.98
N LEU A 49 -11.49 -0.90 -11.70
CA LEU A 49 -10.95 -0.16 -10.56
C LEU A 49 -9.48 -0.47 -10.33
N GLU A 50 -9.06 -1.73 -10.50
CA GLU A 50 -7.65 -2.14 -10.39
C GLU A 50 -6.81 -1.49 -11.50
N LYS A 51 -7.31 -1.43 -12.75
CA LYS A 51 -6.68 -0.68 -13.85
C LYS A 51 -6.58 0.82 -13.52
N LEU A 52 -7.63 1.40 -12.95
CA LEU A 52 -7.64 2.81 -12.54
C LEU A 52 -6.60 3.07 -11.44
N LYS A 53 -6.47 2.16 -10.47
CA LYS A 53 -5.45 2.21 -9.42
C LYS A 53 -4.04 2.20 -10.02
N VAL A 54 -3.74 1.27 -10.93
CA VAL A 54 -2.43 1.20 -11.59
C VAL A 54 -2.11 2.50 -12.33
N LYS A 55 -3.08 3.06 -13.06
CA LYS A 55 -2.90 4.36 -13.74
C LYS A 55 -2.62 5.49 -12.74
N ASN A 56 -3.32 5.50 -11.60
CA ASN A 56 -3.11 6.50 -10.56
C ASN A 56 -1.76 6.34 -9.85
N ASP A 57 -1.29 5.11 -9.63
CA ASP A 57 0.01 4.81 -9.05
C ASP A 57 1.15 5.31 -9.97
N VAL A 58 1.04 5.10 -11.28
CA VAL A 58 2.00 5.65 -12.26
C VAL A 58 2.02 7.17 -12.25
N ALA A 59 0.84 7.81 -12.19
CA ALA A 59 0.75 9.27 -12.09
C ALA A 59 1.37 9.79 -10.78
N THR A 60 1.14 9.11 -9.67
CA THR A 60 1.72 9.43 -8.36
C THR A 60 3.25 9.33 -8.39
N GLN A 61 3.80 8.27 -8.99
CA GLN A 61 5.25 8.11 -9.13
C GLN A 61 5.87 9.21 -10.00
N LYS A 62 5.22 9.57 -11.11
CA LYS A 62 5.67 10.68 -11.97
C LYS A 62 5.66 11.99 -11.19
N PHE A 63 4.57 12.28 -10.49
CA PHE A 63 4.45 13.45 -9.63
C PHE A 63 5.52 13.49 -8.53
N ALA A 64 5.81 12.36 -7.88
CA ALA A 64 6.85 12.27 -6.86
C ALA A 64 8.25 12.61 -7.41
N LYS A 65 8.57 12.20 -8.64
CA LYS A 65 9.83 12.55 -9.31
C LYS A 65 9.90 14.05 -9.62
N GLU A 66 8.81 14.64 -10.12
CA GLU A 66 8.72 16.07 -10.39
C GLU A 66 8.86 16.90 -9.10
N ASN A 67 8.25 16.45 -8.00
CA ASN A 67 8.36 17.12 -6.71
C ASN A 67 9.77 17.02 -6.12
N LEU A 68 10.46 15.88 -6.31
CA LEU A 68 11.86 15.73 -5.90
C LEU A 68 12.75 16.72 -6.67
N PHE A 69 12.57 16.83 -7.97
CA PHE A 69 13.29 17.80 -8.80
C PHE A 69 13.03 19.23 -8.34
N LEU A 70 11.77 19.58 -8.06
CA LEU A 70 11.40 20.90 -7.57
C LEU A 70 12.03 21.22 -6.20
N ASN A 71 12.07 20.24 -5.30
CA ASN A 71 12.76 20.37 -4.01
C ASN A 71 14.26 20.64 -4.21
N ASP A 72 14.91 19.91 -5.12
CA ASP A 72 16.33 20.12 -5.43
C ASP A 72 16.61 21.53 -5.98
N GLU A 73 15.77 22.02 -6.91
CA GLU A 73 15.87 23.38 -7.43
C GLU A 73 15.65 24.44 -6.33
N LEU A 74 14.70 24.20 -5.45
CA LEU A 74 14.39 25.07 -4.33
C LEU A 74 15.58 25.15 -3.36
N TRP A 75 16.21 24.02 -3.03
CA TRP A 75 17.44 23.97 -2.22
C TRP A 75 18.62 24.66 -2.88
N LYS A 76 18.82 24.46 -4.19
CA LYS A 76 19.86 25.17 -4.95
C LYS A 76 19.64 26.68 -4.90
N SER A 77 18.41 27.13 -5.11
CA SER A 77 18.03 28.55 -5.04
C SER A 77 18.33 29.15 -3.67
N HIS A 78 17.96 28.45 -2.59
CA HIS A 78 18.27 28.85 -1.22
C HIS A 78 19.77 29.05 -1.01
N THR A 79 20.58 28.04 -1.35
CA THR A 79 22.03 28.08 -1.15
C THR A 79 22.67 29.24 -1.92
N VAL A 80 22.30 29.42 -3.19
CA VAL A 80 22.82 30.52 -4.02
C VAL A 80 22.44 31.89 -3.45
N ASN A 81 21.20 32.08 -3.01
CA ASN A 81 20.73 33.35 -2.46
C ASN A 81 21.33 33.66 -1.08
N LEU A 82 21.51 32.63 -0.25
CA LEU A 82 22.21 32.73 1.03
C LEU A 82 23.67 33.15 0.81
N GLU A 83 24.40 32.45 -0.06
CA GLU A 83 25.79 32.78 -0.41
C GLU A 83 25.93 34.19 -0.97
N LYS A 84 25.02 34.60 -1.87
CA LYS A 84 24.98 35.95 -2.42
C LYS A 84 24.78 37.00 -1.32
N THR A 85 23.92 36.70 -0.34
CA THR A 85 23.66 37.58 0.80
C THR A 85 24.88 37.68 1.71
N ILE A 86 25.51 36.55 2.05
CA ILE A 86 26.74 36.51 2.84
C ILE A 86 27.82 37.33 2.12
N ARG A 87 28.09 37.05 0.84
CA ARG A 87 29.11 37.75 0.06
C ARG A 87 28.86 39.26 -0.02
N LYS A 88 27.60 39.67 -0.17
CA LYS A 88 27.22 41.09 -0.18
C LYS A 88 27.47 41.75 1.17
N ASN A 89 27.12 41.08 2.26
CA ASN A 89 27.21 41.66 3.60
C ASN A 89 28.65 41.60 4.18
N THR A 90 29.50 40.70 3.68
CA THR A 90 30.90 40.56 4.14
C THR A 90 31.91 41.24 3.22
N SER A 91 31.50 41.82 2.07
CA SER A 91 32.43 42.35 1.07
C SER A 91 33.35 43.44 1.63
N GLU A 92 32.81 44.36 2.42
CA GLU A 92 33.61 45.46 2.99
C GLU A 92 34.60 44.96 4.06
N ILE A 93 34.17 44.01 4.89
CA ILE A 93 35.01 43.41 5.94
C ILE A 93 36.16 42.64 5.28
N ARG A 94 35.88 41.87 4.22
CA ARG A 94 36.92 41.15 3.46
C ARG A 94 37.96 42.08 2.85
N ILE A 95 37.53 43.19 2.25
CA ILE A 95 38.45 44.21 1.71
C ILE A 95 39.35 44.77 2.83
N LYS A 96 38.80 45.05 4.03
CA LYS A 96 39.59 45.51 5.18
C LYS A 96 40.57 44.44 5.68
N MET A 97 40.14 43.18 5.74
CA MET A 97 40.99 42.05 6.12
C MET A 97 42.15 41.84 5.14
N ASP A 98 41.91 41.95 3.83
CA ASP A 98 42.94 41.81 2.80
C ASP A 98 44.00 42.91 2.90
N ARG A 99 43.58 44.16 3.15
CA ARG A 99 44.49 45.28 3.42
C ARG A 99 45.35 45.00 4.67
N LEU A 100 44.74 44.61 5.79
CA LEU A 100 45.47 44.30 7.02
C LEU A 100 46.44 43.12 6.84
N ASN A 101 46.04 42.06 6.12
CA ASN A 101 46.93 40.94 5.81
C ASN A 101 48.14 41.39 4.99
N THR A 102 47.93 42.27 4.02
CA THR A 102 49.00 42.84 3.19
C THR A 102 49.98 43.65 4.04
N GLU A 103 49.47 44.51 4.95
CA GLU A 103 50.28 45.27 5.90
C GLU A 103 51.08 44.37 6.86
N ILE A 104 50.43 43.36 7.45
CA ILE A 104 51.06 42.38 8.34
C ILE A 104 52.18 41.63 7.61
N ASN A 105 51.95 41.20 6.37
CA ASN A 105 52.95 40.51 5.57
C ASN A 105 54.14 41.41 5.22
N GLY A 106 53.88 42.70 4.91
CA GLY A 106 54.93 43.69 4.70
C GLY A 106 55.80 43.90 5.94
N LEU A 107 55.19 44.00 7.12
CA LEU A 107 55.91 44.13 8.40
C LEU A 107 56.74 42.88 8.73
N LYS A 108 56.21 41.68 8.48
CA LYS A 108 56.95 40.43 8.66
C LYS A 108 58.20 40.40 7.78
N LEU A 109 58.07 40.81 6.52
CA LEU A 109 59.20 40.90 5.59
C LEU A 109 60.26 41.89 6.09
N GLN A 110 59.85 43.07 6.56
CA GLN A 110 60.77 44.06 7.12
C GLN A 110 61.46 43.57 8.40
N SER A 111 60.74 42.90 9.30
CA SER A 111 61.31 42.33 10.53
C SER A 111 62.34 41.23 10.27
N SER A 112 62.20 40.50 9.15
CA SER A 112 63.21 39.51 8.74
C SER A 112 64.51 40.13 8.22
N ILE A 113 64.46 41.40 7.77
CA ILE A 113 65.61 42.15 7.27
C ILE A 113 66.28 42.97 8.38
N ASN A 114 65.49 43.50 9.33
CA ASN A 114 65.98 44.27 10.46
C ASN A 114 65.36 43.77 11.77
N PRO A 115 66.08 42.93 12.54
CA PRO A 115 65.55 42.19 13.69
C PRO A 115 65.32 43.05 14.95
N GLU A 116 65.43 44.38 14.88
CA GLU A 116 65.04 45.23 16.00
C GLU A 116 63.54 45.04 16.33
N ASP A 117 63.26 44.71 17.59
CA ASP A 117 61.94 44.35 18.18
C ASP A 117 60.78 45.35 17.96
N LYS A 118 61.04 46.50 17.34
CA LYS A 118 60.08 47.59 17.15
C LYS A 118 58.86 47.21 16.30
N TYR A 119 58.98 46.18 15.45
CA TYR A 119 57.88 45.73 14.59
C TYR A 119 56.95 44.71 15.26
N ALA A 120 57.38 44.04 16.33
CA ALA A 120 56.62 42.97 16.97
C ALA A 120 55.30 43.48 17.59
N VAL A 121 55.35 44.62 18.30
CA VAL A 121 54.17 45.24 18.93
C VAL A 121 53.17 45.72 17.87
N THR A 122 53.66 46.34 16.80
CA THR A 122 52.82 46.81 15.69
C THR A 122 52.13 45.64 14.98
N ALA A 123 52.87 44.55 14.71
CA ALA A 123 52.30 43.35 14.12
C ALA A 123 51.25 42.70 15.03
N ALA A 124 51.48 42.64 16.35
CA ALA A 124 50.51 42.14 17.32
C ALA A 124 49.20 42.96 17.30
N ASN A 125 49.29 44.29 17.26
CA ASN A 125 48.13 45.18 17.17
C ASN A 125 47.34 45.00 15.86
N LEU A 126 48.03 44.84 14.72
CA LEU A 126 47.35 44.55 13.45
C LEU A 126 46.69 43.16 13.45
N ASN A 127 47.33 42.15 14.04
CA ASN A 127 46.74 40.82 14.21
C ASN A 127 45.48 40.86 15.08
N LEU A 128 45.46 41.67 16.15
CA LEU A 128 44.27 41.88 16.97
C LEU A 128 43.12 42.51 16.15
N LYS A 129 43.41 43.56 15.36
CA LYS A 129 42.41 44.18 14.47
C LYS A 129 41.87 43.18 13.44
N LEU A 130 42.74 42.36 12.86
CA LEU A 130 42.35 41.29 11.93
C LEU A 130 41.43 40.25 12.61
N ALA A 131 41.75 39.86 13.84
CA ALA A 131 40.92 38.93 14.62
C ALA A 131 39.52 39.50 14.91
N VAL A 132 39.43 40.79 15.23
CA VAL A 132 38.13 41.48 15.42
C VAL A 132 37.29 41.46 14.14
N LEU A 133 37.89 41.74 12.96
CA LEU A 133 37.17 41.68 11.68
C LEU A 133 36.70 40.26 11.33
N ARG A 134 37.51 39.24 11.64
CA ARG A 134 37.11 37.83 11.45
C ARG A 134 35.92 37.45 12.33
N LEU A 135 35.88 37.95 13.56
CA LEU A 135 34.73 37.75 14.45
C LEU A 135 33.48 38.43 13.90
N GLU A 136 33.62 39.63 13.34
CA GLU A 136 32.51 40.35 12.70
C GLU A 136 31.97 39.62 11.46
N GLU A 137 32.86 39.13 10.59
CA GLU A 137 32.47 38.29 9.45
C GLU A 137 31.72 37.03 9.92
N ALA A 138 32.23 36.34 10.93
CA ALA A 138 31.62 35.13 11.49
C ALA A 138 30.22 35.40 12.06
N LYS A 139 30.02 36.56 12.71
CA LYS A 139 28.69 36.98 13.19
C LYS A 139 27.70 37.17 12.05
N ILE A 140 28.11 37.85 10.96
CA ILE A 140 27.25 38.05 9.79
C ILE A 140 26.88 36.72 9.13
N ILE A 141 27.83 35.79 9.02
CA ILE A 141 27.57 34.45 8.50
C ILE A 141 26.56 33.71 9.39
N ALA A 142 26.78 33.70 10.70
CA ALA A 142 25.87 33.06 11.66
C ALA A 142 24.46 33.67 11.62
N GLU A 143 24.35 35.00 11.56
CA GLU A 143 23.07 35.70 11.43
C GLU A 143 22.35 35.34 10.13
N ALA A 144 23.07 35.22 9.01
CA ALA A 144 22.48 34.80 7.73
C ALA A 144 21.93 33.37 7.81
N HIS A 145 22.68 32.45 8.42
CA HIS A 145 22.22 31.06 8.62
C HIS A 145 21.06 30.94 9.62
N ASN A 146 20.95 31.85 10.58
CA ASN A 146 19.86 31.86 11.57
C ASN A 146 18.54 32.45 11.05
N LYS A 147 18.52 33.07 9.86
CA LYS A 147 17.26 33.54 9.28
C LYS A 147 16.38 32.36 8.87
N SER A 148 15.06 32.59 8.87
CA SER A 148 14.09 31.59 8.41
C SER A 148 14.47 31.08 7.02
N PHE A 149 14.40 29.78 6.84
CA PHE A 149 14.68 29.09 5.58
C PHE A 149 13.94 29.71 4.37
N LYS A 150 12.71 30.20 4.59
CA LYS A 150 11.89 30.87 3.56
C LYS A 150 12.47 32.20 3.05
N THR A 151 13.40 32.81 3.79
CA THR A 151 13.98 34.13 3.49
C THR A 151 14.78 34.13 2.19
N TYR A 152 15.39 32.99 1.84
CA TYR A 152 16.33 32.89 0.72
C TYR A 152 15.76 32.14 -0.48
N PHE A 153 14.49 31.76 -0.45
CA PHE A 153 13.87 31.11 -1.59
C PHE A 153 13.47 32.07 -2.68
N ASP A 154 13.58 31.59 -3.92
CA ASP A 154 12.79 32.10 -5.01
C ASP A 154 11.29 31.92 -4.69
N LYS A 155 10.53 33.03 -4.74
CA LYS A 155 9.12 33.06 -4.35
C LYS A 155 8.26 32.16 -5.24
N ASP A 156 8.56 32.09 -6.53
CA ASP A 156 7.78 31.35 -7.50
C ASP A 156 8.03 29.85 -7.34
N LEU A 157 9.29 29.44 -7.13
CA LEU A 157 9.63 28.04 -6.82
C LEU A 157 9.00 27.59 -5.50
N TYR A 158 9.01 28.45 -4.47
CA TYR A 158 8.40 28.13 -3.19
C TYR A 158 6.87 27.96 -3.29
N GLN A 159 6.19 28.84 -4.04
CA GLN A 159 4.75 28.69 -4.29
C GLN A 159 4.43 27.40 -5.06
N LYS A 160 5.21 27.08 -6.11
CA LYS A 160 5.07 25.82 -6.83
C LYS A 160 5.24 24.62 -5.90
N ASN A 161 6.16 24.69 -4.95
CA ASN A 161 6.41 23.60 -4.00
C ASN A 161 5.25 23.38 -3.03
N ILE A 162 4.64 24.46 -2.55
CA ILE A 162 3.41 24.37 -1.73
C ILE A 162 2.27 23.72 -2.53
N LEU A 163 2.03 24.19 -3.75
CA LEU A 163 0.98 23.64 -4.62
C LEU A 163 1.23 22.16 -4.95
N ALA A 164 2.50 21.76 -5.10
CA ALA A 164 2.88 20.38 -5.25
C ALA A 164 2.55 19.57 -3.98
N ALA A 165 2.90 20.06 -2.79
CA ALA A 165 2.58 19.38 -1.54
C ALA A 165 1.07 19.10 -1.39
N ASP A 166 0.22 20.09 -1.70
CA ASP A 166 -1.24 19.94 -1.70
C ASP A 166 -1.71 18.88 -2.71
N SER A 167 -1.13 18.89 -3.91
CA SER A 167 -1.42 17.91 -4.96
C SER A 167 -1.04 16.48 -4.54
N GLY A 168 0.04 16.32 -3.78
CA GLY A 168 0.46 15.03 -3.22
C GLY A 168 -0.62 14.41 -2.31
N HIS A 169 -1.28 15.22 -1.50
CA HIS A 169 -2.37 14.76 -0.64
C HIS A 169 -3.58 14.27 -1.44
N VAL A 170 -3.90 14.94 -2.55
CA VAL A 170 -4.98 14.52 -3.47
C VAL A 170 -4.71 13.14 -4.06
N PHE A 171 -3.48 12.84 -4.48
CA PHE A 171 -3.13 11.51 -4.98
C PHE A 171 -3.30 10.41 -3.93
N TYR A 172 -2.89 10.69 -2.68
CA TYR A 172 -3.07 9.76 -1.56
C TYR A 172 -4.55 9.46 -1.30
N LEU A 173 -5.37 10.50 -1.16
CA LEU A 173 -6.81 10.36 -0.95
C LEU A 173 -7.47 9.57 -2.07
N LYS A 174 -7.13 9.88 -3.32
CA LYS A 174 -7.67 9.15 -4.48
C LYS A 174 -7.28 7.68 -4.49
N ASN A 175 -6.06 7.32 -4.09
CA ASN A 175 -5.66 5.92 -3.97
C ASN A 175 -6.41 5.19 -2.85
N SER A 176 -6.62 5.85 -1.71
CA SER A 176 -7.39 5.27 -0.61
C SER A 176 -8.85 5.00 -1.01
N THR A 177 -9.50 5.94 -1.69
CA THR A 177 -10.90 5.77 -2.12
C THR A 177 -11.07 4.69 -3.18
N ILE A 178 -10.11 4.55 -4.12
CA ILE A 178 -10.12 3.45 -5.09
C ILE A 178 -9.97 2.09 -4.38
N LEU A 179 -9.08 1.99 -3.39
CA LEU A 179 -8.88 0.77 -2.61
C LEU A 179 -10.12 0.38 -1.82
N GLU A 180 -10.75 1.34 -1.14
CA GLU A 180 -12.01 1.13 -0.42
C GLU A 180 -13.11 0.65 -1.36
N ALA A 181 -13.23 1.25 -2.56
CA ALA A 181 -14.19 0.83 -3.56
C ALA A 181 -13.94 -0.61 -4.04
N ILE A 182 -12.68 -1.00 -4.25
CA ILE A 182 -12.30 -2.38 -4.61
C ILE A 182 -12.70 -3.35 -3.48
N GLN A 183 -12.36 -3.02 -2.23
CA GLN A 183 -12.67 -3.87 -1.08
C GLN A 183 -14.18 -4.05 -0.91
N LYS A 184 -14.94 -2.95 -1.03
CA LYS A 184 -16.41 -2.98 -1.00
C LYS A 184 -16.96 -3.91 -2.07
N LYS A 185 -16.48 -3.80 -3.31
CA LYS A 185 -16.95 -4.67 -4.41
C LYS A 185 -16.54 -6.13 -4.23
N LYS A 186 -15.36 -6.42 -3.68
CA LYS A 186 -14.96 -7.79 -3.29
C LYS A 186 -15.86 -8.35 -2.19
N GLY A 187 -16.28 -7.53 -1.23
CA GLY A 187 -17.30 -7.87 -0.24
C GLY A 187 -18.63 -8.23 -0.91
N GLU A 188 -19.12 -7.39 -1.82
CA GLU A 188 -20.37 -7.68 -2.56
C GLU A 188 -20.32 -8.99 -3.38
N ILE A 189 -19.15 -9.36 -3.92
CA ILE A 189 -18.95 -10.66 -4.60
C ILE A 189 -19.05 -11.81 -3.61
N LEU A 190 -18.40 -11.67 -2.45
CA LEU A 190 -18.42 -12.67 -1.40
C LEU A 190 -19.84 -12.87 -0.87
N ASP A 191 -20.56 -11.79 -0.57
CA ASP A 191 -21.94 -11.82 -0.10
C ASP A 191 -22.85 -12.48 -1.14
N ALA A 192 -22.73 -12.13 -2.43
CA ALA A 192 -23.52 -12.75 -3.49
C ALA A 192 -23.25 -14.26 -3.61
N THR A 193 -21.99 -14.68 -3.39
CA THR A 193 -21.59 -16.10 -3.43
C THR A 193 -22.15 -16.85 -2.22
N ILE A 194 -22.04 -16.27 -1.02
CA ILE A 194 -22.59 -16.83 0.22
C ILE A 194 -24.10 -16.98 0.10
N ASP A 195 -24.79 -15.92 -0.31
CA ASP A 195 -26.24 -15.89 -0.47
C ASP A 195 -26.69 -17.00 -1.41
N PHE A 196 -26.02 -17.16 -2.56
CA PHE A 196 -26.33 -18.24 -3.50
C PHE A 196 -26.22 -19.63 -2.88
N HIS A 197 -25.09 -19.92 -2.23
CA HIS A 197 -24.86 -21.23 -1.62
C HIS A 197 -25.82 -21.49 -0.46
N PHE A 198 -26.14 -20.45 0.32
CA PHE A 198 -27.07 -20.56 1.44
C PHE A 198 -28.49 -20.93 0.98
N HIS A 199 -29.05 -20.19 0.01
CA HIS A 199 -30.41 -20.47 -0.51
C HIS A 199 -30.50 -21.86 -1.14
N ARG A 200 -29.46 -22.27 -1.87
CA ARG A 200 -29.40 -23.62 -2.47
C ARG A 200 -29.37 -24.72 -1.40
N ASN A 201 -28.60 -24.55 -0.33
CA ASN A 201 -28.49 -25.54 0.74
C ASN A 201 -29.76 -25.66 1.59
N GLN A 202 -30.58 -24.60 1.69
CA GLN A 202 -31.82 -24.64 2.45
C GLN A 202 -32.95 -25.43 1.75
N ARG A 203 -32.85 -25.66 0.45
CA ARG A 203 -33.91 -26.30 -0.37
C ARG A 203 -33.60 -27.75 -0.76
N LEU A 204 -32.88 -28.49 0.09
CA LEU A 204 -32.73 -29.94 -0.11
C LEU A 204 -34.10 -30.61 0.02
N ASN A 205 -34.64 -31.06 -1.10
CA ASN A 205 -35.92 -31.75 -1.15
C ASN A 205 -35.78 -33.22 -0.73
N LEU A 206 -36.89 -33.87 -0.43
CA LEU A 206 -36.91 -35.31 -0.12
C LEU A 206 -36.27 -36.15 -1.24
N LEU A 207 -36.44 -35.73 -2.50
CA LEU A 207 -35.82 -36.39 -3.65
C LEU A 207 -34.30 -36.26 -3.65
N ASP A 208 -33.75 -35.12 -3.24
CA ASP A 208 -32.31 -34.92 -3.10
C ASP A 208 -31.75 -35.80 -1.97
N PHE A 209 -32.50 -35.95 -0.89
CA PHE A 209 -32.16 -36.88 0.19
C PHE A 209 -32.17 -38.35 -0.29
N LEU A 210 -33.20 -38.76 -1.05
CA LEU A 210 -33.28 -40.11 -1.62
C LEU A 210 -32.14 -40.37 -2.62
N TYR A 211 -31.84 -39.41 -3.48
CA TYR A 211 -30.73 -39.47 -4.42
C TYR A 211 -29.39 -39.63 -3.70
N PHE A 212 -29.13 -38.78 -2.70
CA PHE A 212 -27.93 -38.86 -1.87
C PHE A 212 -27.84 -40.21 -1.13
N SER A 213 -28.96 -40.68 -0.56
CA SER A 213 -29.03 -41.97 0.15
C SER A 213 -28.71 -43.16 -0.78
N ALA A 214 -29.27 -43.18 -1.99
CA ALA A 214 -28.99 -44.19 -2.98
C ALA A 214 -27.52 -44.16 -3.42
N GLY A 215 -26.98 -42.97 -3.72
CA GLY A 215 -25.58 -42.79 -4.10
C GLY A 215 -24.60 -43.17 -2.98
N ALA A 216 -24.94 -42.88 -1.72
CA ALA A 216 -24.15 -43.29 -0.56
C ALA A 216 -24.16 -44.81 -0.38
N ALA A 217 -25.31 -45.46 -0.49
CA ALA A 217 -25.44 -46.91 -0.34
C ALA A 217 -24.70 -47.69 -1.45
N THR A 218 -24.70 -47.18 -2.68
CA THR A 218 -23.99 -47.79 -3.82
C THR A 218 -22.54 -47.31 -3.97
N SER A 219 -22.05 -46.48 -3.05
CA SER A 219 -20.74 -45.81 -3.15
C SER A 219 -20.52 -45.03 -4.46
N SER A 220 -21.61 -44.62 -5.13
CA SER A 220 -21.60 -43.88 -6.42
C SER A 220 -21.95 -42.40 -6.25
N ASN A 221 -21.62 -41.81 -5.09
CA ASN A 221 -21.95 -40.42 -4.81
C ASN A 221 -21.05 -39.45 -5.60
N PHE A 222 -21.65 -38.44 -6.23
CA PHE A 222 -20.95 -37.44 -7.06
C PHE A 222 -20.38 -36.25 -6.27
N GLY A 223 -20.69 -36.18 -4.97
CA GLY A 223 -20.16 -35.14 -4.06
C GLY A 223 -20.87 -33.79 -4.17
N ASP A 224 -21.99 -33.72 -4.89
CA ASP A 224 -22.86 -32.56 -5.02
C ASP A 224 -23.71 -32.29 -3.77
N ILE A 225 -24.01 -33.35 -3.00
CA ILE A 225 -24.66 -33.27 -1.68
C ILE A 225 -23.70 -33.83 -0.62
N VAL A 226 -23.39 -33.01 0.38
CA VAL A 226 -22.47 -33.37 1.46
C VAL A 226 -23.14 -33.18 2.82
N PRO A 227 -23.07 -34.17 3.73
CA PRO A 227 -23.63 -34.04 5.06
C PRO A 227 -22.82 -33.01 5.87
N ASN A 228 -23.46 -31.87 6.18
CA ASN A 228 -22.80 -30.77 6.87
C ASN A 228 -22.74 -30.98 8.41
N SER A 229 -23.76 -31.58 9.01
CA SER A 229 -23.83 -31.76 10.48
C SER A 229 -23.23 -33.10 10.94
N THR A 230 -22.63 -33.10 12.13
CA THR A 230 -22.02 -34.29 12.74
C THR A 230 -23.01 -35.44 12.89
N TRP A 231 -24.25 -35.13 13.27
CA TRP A 231 -25.32 -36.11 13.41
C TRP A 231 -25.72 -36.74 12.07
N VAL A 232 -25.86 -35.93 11.01
CA VAL A 232 -26.18 -36.47 9.68
C VAL A 232 -25.02 -37.32 9.17
N ARG A 233 -23.76 -36.92 9.41
CA ARG A 233 -22.59 -37.76 9.07
C ARG A 233 -22.62 -39.12 9.77
N LEU A 234 -22.99 -39.15 11.04
CA LEU A 234 -23.14 -40.40 11.79
C LEU A 234 -24.25 -41.28 11.21
N LEU A 235 -25.40 -40.70 10.86
CA LEU A 235 -26.49 -41.44 10.23
C LEU A 235 -26.08 -42.03 8.88
N VAL A 236 -25.38 -41.27 8.04
CA VAL A 236 -24.86 -41.73 6.76
C VAL A 236 -23.84 -42.86 6.95
N PHE A 237 -22.98 -42.75 7.96
CA PHE A 237 -22.05 -43.82 8.32
C PHE A 237 -22.80 -45.11 8.71
N CYS A 238 -23.79 -45.02 9.60
CA CYS A 238 -24.61 -46.16 9.99
C CYS A 238 -25.36 -46.77 8.79
N GLN A 239 -25.85 -45.94 7.88
CA GLN A 239 -26.49 -46.39 6.64
C GLN A 239 -25.53 -47.21 5.79
N ILE A 240 -24.33 -46.69 5.50
CA ILE A 240 -23.33 -47.38 4.68
C ILE A 240 -22.97 -48.74 5.28
N VAL A 241 -22.72 -48.80 6.59
CA VAL A 241 -22.45 -50.06 7.31
C VAL A 241 -23.61 -51.04 7.17
N SER A 242 -24.85 -50.56 7.35
CA SER A 242 -26.05 -51.38 7.21
C SER A 242 -26.22 -51.91 5.79
N SER A 243 -25.97 -51.10 4.77
CA SER A 243 -26.02 -51.50 3.36
C SER A 243 -25.02 -52.61 3.03
N ILE A 244 -23.79 -52.53 3.55
CA ILE A 244 -22.76 -53.56 3.38
C ILE A 244 -23.21 -54.89 4.02
N ILE A 245 -23.76 -54.85 5.24
CA ILE A 245 -24.26 -56.05 5.93
C ILE A 245 -25.39 -56.70 5.14
N VAL A 246 -26.41 -55.91 4.74
CA VAL A 246 -27.57 -56.41 3.98
C VAL A 246 -27.11 -57.01 2.65
N PHE A 247 -26.20 -56.33 1.94
CA PHE A 247 -25.67 -56.83 0.67
C PHE A 247 -24.91 -58.16 0.85
N GLY A 248 -24.07 -58.26 1.89
CA GLY A 248 -23.36 -59.50 2.22
C GLY A 248 -24.29 -60.67 2.54
N LEU A 249 -25.38 -60.42 3.28
CA LEU A 249 -26.40 -61.44 3.57
C LEU A 249 -27.13 -61.88 2.29
N LEU A 250 -27.49 -60.95 1.42
CA LEU A 250 -28.16 -61.25 0.14
C LEU A 250 -27.27 -62.09 -0.77
N VAL A 251 -25.98 -61.74 -0.90
CA VAL A 251 -25.03 -62.51 -1.70
C VAL A 251 -24.85 -63.92 -1.12
N ASN A 252 -24.71 -64.05 0.20
CA ASN A 252 -24.61 -65.35 0.85
C ASN A 252 -25.86 -66.22 0.65
N ALA A 253 -27.06 -65.62 0.72
CA ALA A 253 -28.31 -66.32 0.44
C ALA A 253 -28.40 -66.79 -1.02
N ALA A 254 -28.04 -65.91 -1.97
CA ALA A 254 -28.03 -66.24 -3.39
C ALA A 254 -27.04 -67.38 -3.70
N ILE A 255 -25.84 -67.37 -3.11
CA ILE A 255 -24.85 -68.44 -3.28
C ILE A 255 -25.39 -69.77 -2.77
N LYS A 256 -26.02 -69.79 -1.59
CA LYS A 256 -26.61 -71.01 -1.02
C LYS A 256 -27.73 -71.61 -1.87
N GLU A 257 -28.47 -70.78 -2.59
CA GLU A 257 -29.52 -71.23 -3.52
C GLU A 257 -28.95 -71.77 -4.85
N LEU A 258 -27.73 -71.36 -5.19
CA LEU A 258 -26.99 -71.79 -6.38
C LEU A 258 -26.12 -73.04 -6.15
N GLU A 259 -25.88 -73.44 -4.90
CA GLU A 259 -25.25 -74.71 -4.56
C GLU A 259 -26.27 -75.86 -4.78
N PRO A 260 -26.00 -76.79 -5.73
CA PRO A 260 -26.94 -77.87 -6.07
C PRO A 260 -27.08 -78.95 -4.99
#